data_AF-A0A0N1GXU3-F1
#
_entry.id   AF-A0A0N1GXU3-F1
#
_cell.length_a   1.000
_cell.length_b   1.000
_cell.length_c   1.000
_cell.angle_alpha   90.00
_cell.angle_beta   90.00
_cell.angle_gamma   90.00
#
_symmetry.space_group_name_H-M   'P 1'
#
loop_
_entity.id
_entity.type
_entity.pdbx_description
1 polymer ?
#
loop_
_entity_poly.entity_id
_entity_poly.type
_entity_poly.pdbx_seq_one_letter_code
_entity_poly.pdbx_strand_id
1 'polypeptide(L)'
;MTAPAPAAPTLHGINPAVDQALADTATTSGAYLAGLIACAMLDTAGRPDKLPEYLFPDLAPADVRRVWQAALAVGLRAGRLSNSPRFHRDTLARLQALLADAGWTAMAHTAHHAARTAATEPEPDHERTPTSSDETRGGHW
;
A
#
# COMPACT_ATOMS: atom_id res chain seq x y z
N MET A 1 46.60 35.92 17.44
CA MET A 1 46.65 34.47 17.19
C MET A 1 45.23 34.01 16.91
N THR A 2 44.90 33.73 15.65
CA THR A 2 43.55 33.32 15.23
C THR A 2 43.47 31.80 15.35
N ALA A 3 42.52 31.29 16.13
CA ALA A 3 42.32 29.85 16.29
C ALA A 3 41.83 29.23 14.94
N PRO A 4 42.30 28.03 14.57
CA PRO A 4 41.86 27.38 13.33
C PRO A 4 40.36 27.05 13.41
N ALA A 5 39.65 27.32 12.32
CA ALA A 5 38.23 27.00 12.19
C ALA A 5 38.00 25.48 12.31
N PRO A 6 36.96 25.03 13.03
CA PRO A 6 36.66 23.60 13.14
C PRO A 6 36.37 23.02 11.76
N ALA A 7 36.99 21.88 11.46
CA ALA A 7 36.76 21.15 10.21
C ALA A 7 35.26 20.79 10.11
N ALA A 8 34.67 21.06 8.94
CA ALA A 8 33.28 20.73 8.67
C ALA A 8 33.06 19.20 8.79
N PRO A 9 31.96 18.74 9.40
CA PRO A 9 31.70 17.32 9.54
C PRO A 9 31.59 16.68 8.15
N THR A 10 32.47 15.72 7.87
CA THR A 10 32.42 14.89 6.68
C THR A 10 31.19 13.99 6.77
N LEU A 11 30.14 14.32 6.01
CA LEU A 11 28.98 13.46 5.83
C LEU A 11 29.45 12.15 5.20
N HIS A 12 29.53 11.08 6.00
CA HIS A 12 29.61 9.73 5.46
C HIS A 12 28.35 9.50 4.63
N GLY A 13 28.52 9.02 3.38
CA GLY A 13 27.41 8.74 2.49
C GLY A 13 26.38 7.85 3.18
N ILE A 14 25.12 8.28 3.19
CA ILE A 14 24.01 7.53 3.79
C ILE A 14 23.95 6.17 3.10
N ASN A 15 23.94 5.10 3.89
CA ASN A 15 23.78 3.75 3.36
C ASN A 15 22.35 3.61 2.80
N PRO A 16 22.17 3.34 1.49
CA PRO A 16 20.84 3.28 0.87
C PRO A 16 19.95 2.19 1.47
N ALA A 17 20.53 1.11 2.02
CA ALA A 17 19.76 0.09 2.71
C ALA A 17 19.19 0.58 4.05
N VAL A 18 19.91 1.46 4.75
CA VAL A 18 19.44 2.09 6.00
C VAL A 18 18.36 3.12 5.69
N ASP A 19 18.56 3.94 4.66
CA ASP A 19 17.54 4.90 4.20
C ASP A 19 16.23 4.20 3.83
N GLN A 20 16.31 3.13 3.03
CA GLN A 20 15.14 2.32 2.67
C GLN A 20 14.46 1.70 3.90
N ALA A 21 15.21 1.10 4.83
CA ALA A 21 14.64 0.51 6.04
C ALA A 21 13.93 1.54 6.93
N LEU A 22 14.47 2.77 7.01
CA LEU A 22 13.83 3.88 7.72
C LEU A 22 12.55 4.33 7.00
N ALA A 23 12.56 4.41 5.67
CA ALA A 23 11.38 4.71 4.86
C ALA A 23 10.27 3.66 5.04
N ASP A 24 10.63 2.37 5.03
CA ASP A 24 9.69 1.26 5.23
C ASP A 24 9.10 1.30 6.65
N THR A 25 9.94 1.59 7.65
CA THR A 25 9.52 1.75 9.04
C THR A 25 8.55 2.93 9.18
N ALA A 26 8.89 4.10 8.62
CA ALA A 26 8.03 5.28 8.64
C ALA A 26 6.68 5.01 7.96
N THR A 27 6.67 4.30 6.85
CA THR A 27 5.46 3.87 6.14
C THR A 27 4.61 2.96 7.01
N THR A 28 5.23 1.96 7.65
CA THR A 28 4.55 0.99 8.53
C THR A 28 3.95 1.68 9.76
N SER A 29 4.71 2.55 10.44
CA SER A 29 4.22 3.33 11.57
C SER A 29 3.09 4.29 11.16
N GLY A 30 3.21 4.90 9.98
CA GLY A 30 2.15 5.73 9.41
C GLY A 30 0.84 4.96 9.17
N ALA A 31 0.93 3.75 8.61
CA ALA A 31 -0.23 2.88 8.39
C ALA A 31 -0.88 2.47 9.72
N TYR A 32 -0.08 2.15 10.74
CA TYR A 32 -0.59 1.83 12.08
C TYR A 32 -1.35 3.02 12.71
N LEU A 33 -0.76 4.22 12.68
CA LEU A 33 -1.40 5.43 13.21
C LEU A 33 -2.68 5.78 12.44
N ALA A 34 -2.67 5.66 11.12
CA ALA A 34 -3.86 5.85 10.30
C ALA A 34 -5.00 4.90 10.70
N GLY A 35 -4.67 3.63 11.00
CA GLY A 35 -5.62 2.66 11.53
C GLY A 35 -6.23 3.08 12.87
N LEU A 36 -5.39 3.53 13.82
CA LEU A 36 -5.88 4.02 15.11
C LEU A 36 -6.79 5.25 14.97
N ILE A 37 -6.42 6.20 14.11
CA ILE A 37 -7.25 7.39 13.83
C ILE A 37 -8.60 6.96 13.24
N ALA A 38 -8.61 6.03 12.29
CA ALA A 38 -9.85 5.52 11.71
C ALA A 38 -10.75 4.85 12.77
N CYS A 39 -10.18 4.07 13.68
CA CYS A 39 -10.91 3.49 14.82
C CYS A 39 -11.49 4.58 15.73
N ALA A 40 -10.69 5.59 16.10
CA ALA A 40 -11.13 6.68 16.97
C ALA A 40 -12.25 7.52 16.33
N MET A 41 -12.18 7.76 15.02
CA MET A 41 -13.24 8.44 14.29
C MET A 41 -14.54 7.63 14.27
N LEU A 42 -14.46 6.30 14.08
CA LEU A 42 -15.62 5.43 14.11
C LEU A 42 -16.25 5.38 15.51
N ASP A 43 -15.43 5.29 16.55
CA ASP A 43 -15.87 5.34 17.95
C ASP A 43 -16.59 6.66 18.25
N THR A 44 -16.02 7.78 17.79
CA THR A 44 -16.61 9.12 17.94
C THR A 44 -17.92 9.28 17.15
N ALA A 45 -18.00 8.72 15.94
CA ALA A 45 -19.21 8.75 15.11
C ALA A 45 -20.30 7.78 15.60
N GLY A 46 -19.94 6.78 16.41
CA GLY A 46 -20.83 5.78 17.01
C GLY A 46 -21.38 4.71 16.05
N ARG A 47 -21.34 4.93 14.73
CA ARG A 47 -21.75 3.95 13.71
C ARG A 47 -21.08 4.21 12.35
N PRO A 48 -20.76 3.15 11.56
CA PRO A 48 -20.04 3.31 10.29
C PRO A 48 -20.73 4.18 9.25
N ASP A 49 -22.07 4.16 9.19
CA ASP A 49 -22.83 4.91 8.19
C ASP A 49 -23.00 6.40 8.53
N LYS A 50 -22.60 6.81 9.75
CA LYS A 50 -22.50 8.22 10.17
C LYS A 50 -21.11 8.83 9.98
N LEU A 51 -20.09 7.99 9.79
CA LEU A 51 -18.72 8.42 9.55
C LEU A 51 -18.58 9.43 8.38
N PRO A 52 -19.30 9.28 7.25
CA PRO A 52 -19.22 10.27 6.17
C PRO A 52 -19.77 11.64 6.57
N GLU A 53 -20.90 11.68 7.28
CA GLU A 53 -21.50 12.94 7.77
C GLU A 53 -20.58 13.61 8.80
N TYR A 54 -19.90 12.81 9.63
CA TYR A 54 -18.90 13.31 10.58
C TYR A 54 -17.66 13.91 9.91
N LEU A 55 -17.20 13.31 8.81
CA LEU A 55 -16.02 13.75 8.05
C LEU A 55 -16.24 15.03 7.22
N PHE A 56 -17.49 15.30 6.83
CA PHE A 56 -17.83 16.41 5.95
C PHE A 56 -18.97 17.26 6.55
N PRO A 57 -18.73 17.93 7.69
CA PRO A 57 -19.77 18.65 8.42
C PRO A 57 -20.37 19.82 7.65
N ASP A 58 -19.61 20.41 6.71
CA ASP A 58 -20.02 21.58 5.94
C ASP A 58 -20.88 21.24 4.69
N LEU A 59 -21.01 19.95 4.37
CA LEU A 59 -21.78 19.49 3.21
C LEU A 59 -23.17 19.04 3.62
N ALA A 60 -24.15 19.24 2.73
CA ALA A 60 -25.49 18.71 2.94
C ALA A 60 -25.43 17.16 3.05
N PRO A 61 -26.08 16.53 4.06
CA PRO A 61 -25.98 15.08 4.28
C PRO A 61 -26.37 14.22 3.07
N ALA A 62 -27.29 14.71 2.25
CA ALA A 62 -27.71 14.05 1.01
C ALA A 62 -26.59 13.98 -0.03
N ASP A 63 -25.77 15.04 -0.14
CA ASP A 63 -24.66 15.10 -1.09
C ASP A 63 -23.49 14.23 -0.62
N VAL A 64 -23.16 14.29 0.68
CA VAL A 64 -22.17 13.40 1.30
C VAL A 64 -22.53 11.93 1.04
N ARG A 65 -23.80 11.57 1.25
CA ARG A 65 -24.28 10.21 1.04
C ARG A 65 -24.19 9.80 -0.43
N ARG A 66 -24.51 10.69 -1.37
CA ARG A 66 -24.40 10.40 -2.81
C ARG A 66 -22.96 10.11 -3.22
N VAL A 67 -22.02 10.95 -2.79
CA VAL A 67 -20.59 10.78 -3.07
C VAL A 67 -20.06 9.50 -2.42
N TRP A 68 -20.41 9.26 -1.16
CA TRP A 68 -19.97 8.08 -0.43
C TRP A 68 -20.44 6.78 -1.10
N GLN A 69 -21.70 6.72 -1.53
CA GLN A 69 -22.22 5.53 -2.22
C GLN A 69 -21.54 5.28 -3.57
N ALA A 70 -21.23 6.33 -4.31
CA ALA A 70 -20.42 6.19 -5.53
C ALA A 70 -19.00 5.68 -5.21
N ALA A 71 -18.38 6.21 -4.16
CA ALA A 71 -17.05 5.81 -3.72
C ALA A 71 -16.98 4.34 -3.26
N LEU A 72 -18.03 3.82 -2.62
CA LEU A 72 -18.09 2.40 -2.20
C LEU A 72 -17.96 1.45 -3.39
N ALA A 73 -18.67 1.72 -4.50
CA ALA A 73 -18.57 0.91 -5.71
C ALA A 73 -17.16 0.96 -6.31
N VAL A 74 -16.53 2.14 -6.31
CA VAL A 74 -15.14 2.33 -6.75
C VAL A 74 -14.18 1.55 -5.86
N GLY A 75 -14.33 1.63 -4.54
CA GLY A 75 -13.50 0.92 -3.56
C GLY A 75 -13.60 -0.60 -3.70
N LEU A 76 -14.80 -1.14 -3.86
CA LEU A 76 -15.00 -2.57 -4.12
C LEU A 76 -14.31 -3.01 -5.42
N ARG A 77 -14.41 -2.20 -6.48
CA ARG A 77 -13.73 -2.49 -7.75
C ARG A 77 -12.22 -2.40 -7.62
N ALA A 78 -11.71 -1.39 -6.92
CA ALA A 78 -10.28 -1.22 -6.64
C ALA A 78 -9.72 -2.41 -5.83
N GLY A 79 -10.44 -2.87 -4.80
CA GLY A 79 -10.05 -4.04 -4.00
C GLY A 79 -9.99 -5.33 -4.83
N ARG A 80 -10.92 -5.51 -5.78
CA ARG A 80 -10.85 -6.64 -6.73
C ARG A 80 -9.64 -6.54 -7.64
N LEU A 81 -9.33 -5.34 -8.14
CA LEU A 81 -8.14 -5.10 -8.95
C LEU A 81 -6.86 -5.35 -8.15
N SER A 82 -6.80 -4.95 -6.87
CA SER A 82 -5.61 -5.10 -6.03
C SER A 82 -5.38 -6.53 -5.55
N ASN A 83 -6.42 -7.31 -5.27
CA ASN A 83 -6.28 -8.70 -4.78
C ASN A 83 -5.86 -9.70 -5.86
N SER A 84 -5.99 -9.35 -7.13
CA SER A 84 -5.73 -10.26 -8.25
C SER A 84 -5.22 -9.51 -9.47
N PRO A 85 -4.16 -8.71 -9.32
CA PRO A 85 -3.84 -7.71 -10.32
C PRO A 85 -3.24 -8.35 -11.59
N ARG A 86 -2.64 -9.54 -11.46
CA ARG A 86 -2.21 -10.37 -12.61
C ARG A 86 -3.34 -10.72 -13.58
N PHE A 87 -4.55 -10.97 -13.08
CA PHE A 87 -5.72 -11.30 -13.90
C PHE A 87 -6.40 -10.07 -14.51
N HIS A 88 -5.89 -8.88 -14.18
CA HIS A 88 -6.48 -7.61 -14.60
C HIS A 88 -5.49 -6.72 -15.36
N ARG A 89 -4.32 -7.23 -15.77
CA ARG A 89 -3.30 -6.44 -16.51
C ARG A 89 -3.88 -5.72 -17.73
N ASP A 90 -4.59 -6.43 -18.60
CA ASP A 90 -5.21 -5.83 -19.79
C ASP A 90 -6.27 -4.80 -19.43
N THR A 91 -7.01 -5.04 -18.35
CA THR A 91 -7.99 -4.08 -17.84
C THR A 91 -7.31 -2.82 -17.33
N LEU A 92 -6.20 -2.94 -16.58
CA LEU A 92 -5.43 -1.81 -16.07
C LEU A 92 -4.78 -1.01 -17.20
N ALA A 93 -4.20 -1.68 -18.20
CA ALA A 93 -3.64 -1.03 -19.38
C ALA A 93 -4.70 -0.26 -20.17
N ARG A 94 -5.89 -0.85 -20.36
CA ARG A 94 -7.03 -0.17 -21.01
C ARG A 94 -7.51 1.05 -20.20
N LEU A 95 -7.62 0.93 -18.87
CA LEU A 95 -8.03 2.04 -18.02
C LEU A 95 -6.97 3.16 -17.99
N GLN A 96 -5.68 2.81 -18.00
CA GLN A 96 -4.59 3.77 -18.17
C GLN A 96 -4.75 4.55 -19.47
N ALA A 97 -4.99 3.88 -20.60
CA ALA A 97 -5.17 4.52 -21.90
C ALA A 97 -6.38 5.46 -21.89
N LEU A 98 -7.53 5.03 -21.35
CA LEU A 98 -8.72 5.89 -21.24
C LEU A 98 -8.46 7.14 -20.38
N LEU A 99 -7.67 7.02 -19.30
CA LEU A 99 -7.28 8.18 -18.49
C LEU A 99 -6.38 9.14 -19.28
N ALA A 100 -5.42 8.61 -20.04
CA ALA A 100 -4.53 9.42 -20.86
C ALA A 100 -5.29 10.16 -21.97
N ASP A 101 -6.18 9.45 -22.68
CA ASP A 101 -6.99 10.01 -23.78
C ASP A 101 -7.94 11.11 -23.29
N ALA A 102 -8.45 10.98 -22.06
CA ALA A 102 -9.29 12.00 -21.42
C ALA A 102 -8.48 13.16 -20.78
N GLY A 103 -7.15 13.18 -20.90
CA GLY A 103 -6.29 14.25 -20.39
C GLY A 103 -5.88 14.12 -18.92
N TRP A 104 -6.25 13.03 -18.24
CA TRP A 104 -5.86 12.73 -16.85
C TRP A 104 -4.46 12.12 -16.76
N THR A 105 -3.46 12.81 -17.31
CA THR A 105 -2.09 12.30 -17.50
C THR A 105 -1.42 11.85 -16.21
N ALA A 106 -1.56 12.62 -15.12
CA ALA A 106 -1.03 12.25 -13.81
C ALA A 106 -1.67 10.96 -13.26
N MET A 107 -2.99 10.80 -13.43
CA MET A 107 -3.69 9.59 -12.99
C MET A 107 -3.33 8.38 -13.85
N ALA A 108 -3.17 8.57 -15.16
CA ALA A 108 -2.68 7.53 -16.06
C ALA A 108 -1.27 7.05 -15.63
N HIS A 109 -0.39 7.96 -15.24
CA HIS A 109 0.93 7.61 -14.75
C HIS A 109 0.88 6.81 -13.44
N THR A 110 0.04 7.21 -12.47
CA THR A 110 -0.16 6.44 -11.23
C THR A 110 -0.74 5.04 -11.50
N ALA A 111 -1.69 4.92 -12.42
CA ALA A 111 -2.26 3.64 -12.83
C ALA A 111 -1.20 2.72 -13.48
N HIS A 112 -0.30 3.28 -14.28
CA HIS A 112 0.82 2.56 -14.87
C HIS A 112 1.76 1.96 -13.81
N HIS A 113 2.13 2.77 -12.81
CA HIS A 113 2.96 2.30 -11.69
C HIS A 113 2.29 1.15 -10.95
N ALA A 114 1.00 1.28 -10.62
CA ALA A 114 0.25 0.21 -9.95
C ALA A 114 0.24 -1.10 -10.77
N ALA A 115 0.06 -1.02 -12.10
CA ALA A 115 0.09 -2.18 -12.98
C ALA A 115 1.47 -2.87 -13.03
N ARG A 116 2.55 -2.10 -12.88
CA ARG A 116 3.93 -2.64 -12.83
C ARG A 116 4.24 -3.33 -11.52
N THR A 117 3.90 -2.72 -10.37
CA THR A 117 4.16 -3.32 -9.05
C THR A 117 3.41 -4.64 -8.89
N ALA A 118 2.17 -4.69 -9.38
CA ALA A 118 1.37 -5.90 -9.48
C ALA A 118 1.99 -7.02 -10.32
N ALA A 119 2.92 -6.70 -11.23
CA ALA A 119 3.58 -7.68 -12.07
C ALA A 119 4.79 -8.33 -11.39
N THR A 120 5.28 -7.76 -10.29
CA THR A 120 6.54 -8.13 -9.61
C THR A 120 6.33 -8.96 -8.35
N GLU A 121 5.08 -9.21 -7.92
CA GLU A 121 4.82 -10.04 -6.74
C GLU A 121 5.36 -11.48 -6.96
N PRO A 122 6.29 -11.96 -6.10
CA PRO A 122 6.98 -13.22 -6.31
C PRO A 122 6.02 -14.41 -6.19
N GLU A 123 6.23 -15.41 -7.04
CA GLU A 123 5.54 -16.70 -6.99
C GLU A 123 5.70 -17.30 -5.58
N PRO A 124 4.63 -17.79 -4.93
CA PRO A 124 4.77 -18.47 -3.66
C PRO A 124 5.64 -19.70 -3.88
N ASP A 125 6.79 -19.72 -3.21
CA ASP A 125 7.75 -20.81 -3.21
C ASP A 125 7.08 -22.06 -2.62
N HIS A 126 6.41 -22.85 -3.47
CA HIS A 126 5.70 -24.07 -3.10
C HIS A 126 6.59 -25.32 -3.19
N GLU A 127 7.89 -25.19 -2.89
CA GLU A 127 8.79 -26.33 -2.75
C GLU A 127 9.67 -26.21 -1.50
N ARG A 128 9.06 -26.37 -0.32
CA ARG A 128 9.71 -27.11 0.77
C ARG A 128 8.97 -28.41 0.99
N THR A 129 9.27 -29.37 0.13
CA THR A 129 9.07 -30.79 0.43
C THR A 129 9.77 -31.07 1.76
N PRO A 130 9.09 -31.53 2.82
CA PRO A 130 9.78 -31.98 4.01
C PRO A 130 10.63 -33.17 3.57
N THR A 131 11.95 -33.06 3.69
CA THR A 131 12.85 -34.21 3.57
C THR A 131 12.49 -35.17 4.69
N SER A 132 11.63 -36.13 4.36
CA SER A 132 11.40 -37.35 5.10
C SER A 132 12.71 -38.13 5.11
N SER A 133 13.55 -37.92 6.11
CA SER A 133 14.58 -38.88 6.49
C SER A 133 13.91 -40.03 7.24
N ASP A 134 13.30 -40.93 6.46
CA ASP A 134 13.03 -42.31 6.88
C ASP A 134 14.01 -43.20 6.13
N GLU A 135 15.11 -43.53 6.81
CA GLU A 135 16.02 -44.60 6.40
C GLU A 135 16.09 -45.62 7.56
N THR A 136 14.97 -46.32 7.76
CA THR A 136 14.89 -47.79 7.79
C THR A 136 16.16 -48.56 8.27
N ARG A 137 16.06 -49.08 9.51
CA ARG A 137 16.36 -50.46 9.96
C ARG A 137 17.74 -51.12 9.70
N GLY A 138 18.31 -51.59 10.81
CA GLY A 138 19.19 -52.79 10.90
C GLY A 138 20.28 -52.56 11.95
N GLY A 139 20.14 -52.95 13.22
CA GLY A 139 20.18 -54.34 13.67
C GLY A 139 21.54 -54.61 14.33
N HIS A 140 21.54 -55.13 15.58
CA HIS A 140 22.46 -56.11 16.18
C HIS A 140 22.77 -55.83 17.67
N TRP A 141 22.21 -56.74 18.48
CA TRP A 141 22.51 -57.18 19.86
C TRP A 141 22.38 -56.16 21.00
#